data_AF-A0A3D0UT15-F1
#
_entry.id   AF-A0A3D0UT15-F1
#
_cell.length_a   1.000
_cell.length_b   1.000
_cell.length_c   1.000
_cell.angle_alpha   90.00
_cell.angle_beta   90.00
_cell.angle_gamma   90.00
#
_symmetry.space_group_name_H-M   'P 1'
#
loop_
_entity.id
_entity.type
_entity.pdbx_description
1 polymer ?
#
loop_
_entity_poly.entity_id
_entity_poly.type
_entity_poly.pdbx_seq_one_letter_code
_entity_poly.pdbx_strand_id
1 'polypeptide(L)'
;MGIIVMMSRGAASNTVSAIRAVLGQRLGDGLRALYLYGSLSTGIYQAGQSDVNLLAIIDEDVDLLDIRTILMPVWQEYAPILRKAPLIATETSLNRHLTLNPILAHHLHTNGELLEGQDLLPGPVEIDPLERISRFVTLAIRTSLAVAPSLLSEKKAYEVTGKLKSLYRQYYARPADKKDPPIELLASVQQGLLSELEAYPQFYFDDHEMVDAPPLLNDLRAIYEMGNRLILVFPDLEPESMAERITSVNWPAVADRVAEQYRGIQITTAAELRLMMQFNTSATHYLRSYDHAWGMNPLADIQISPWRVFQDLARYPSELLLSTLPHAYISTADADLAMLVHDLHNKLLNIQLRNELLCRIDQVEVTLPPYPIPGRDEPLSIRIDAIASHLDWWTEYYSSAMLEAREKLPQVTKG
;
A
#
# COMPACT_ATOMS: atom_id res chain seq x y z
N MET A 1 11.61 -8.32 31.04
CA MET A 1 11.17 -7.94 29.68
C MET A 1 11.88 -6.69 29.14
N GLY A 2 12.29 -5.70 29.95
CA GLY A 2 12.96 -4.47 29.46
C GLY A 2 14.36 -4.66 28.84
N ILE A 3 15.18 -5.58 29.34
CA ILE A 3 16.56 -5.81 28.82
C ILE A 3 16.55 -6.41 27.40
N ILE A 4 15.65 -7.34 27.12
CA ILE A 4 15.53 -7.97 25.78
C ILE A 4 15.00 -6.97 24.74
N VAL A 5 14.06 -6.09 25.13
CA VAL A 5 13.55 -5.03 24.25
C VAL A 5 14.65 -4.01 23.94
N MET A 6 15.44 -3.58 24.94
CA MET A 6 16.61 -2.72 24.73
C MET A 6 17.68 -3.37 23.83
N MET A 7 18.01 -4.64 24.05
CA MET A 7 18.99 -5.36 23.21
C MET A 7 18.52 -5.52 21.75
N SER A 8 17.22 -5.75 21.54
CA SER A 8 16.65 -5.93 20.19
C SER A 8 16.56 -4.63 19.38
N ARG A 9 16.37 -3.49 20.04
CA ARG A 9 16.55 -2.17 19.41
C ARG A 9 18.02 -1.91 19.08
N GLY A 10 18.94 -2.30 19.96
CA GLY A 10 20.37 -2.20 19.69
C GLY A 10 20.77 -2.90 18.40
N ALA A 11 20.25 -4.11 18.15
CA ALA A 11 20.50 -4.83 16.89
C ALA A 11 19.97 -4.10 15.65
N ALA A 12 18.77 -3.52 15.72
CA ALA A 12 18.21 -2.72 14.64
C ALA A 12 19.00 -1.43 14.39
N SER A 13 19.40 -0.71 15.45
CA SER A 13 20.26 0.47 15.35
C SER A 13 21.64 0.14 14.79
N ASN A 14 22.25 -0.98 15.19
CA ASN A 14 23.52 -1.43 14.61
C ASN A 14 23.39 -1.75 13.12
N THR A 15 22.28 -2.36 12.71
CA THR A 15 21.97 -2.63 11.30
C THR A 15 21.87 -1.33 10.49
N VAL A 16 21.17 -0.31 11.03
CA VAL A 16 21.08 1.02 10.42
C VAL A 16 22.48 1.64 10.25
N SER A 17 23.32 1.58 11.30
CA SER A 17 24.69 2.09 11.23
C SER A 17 25.54 1.37 10.19
N ALA A 18 25.38 0.04 10.03
CA ALA A 18 26.09 -0.73 9.03
C ALA A 18 25.69 -0.33 7.60
N ILE A 19 24.39 -0.18 7.33
CA ILE A 19 23.89 0.27 6.03
C ILE A 19 24.36 1.69 5.73
N ARG A 20 24.24 2.60 6.70
CA ARG A 20 24.72 3.97 6.59
C ARG A 20 26.20 4.01 6.20
N ALA A 21 27.05 3.26 6.91
CA ALA A 21 28.48 3.21 6.65
C ALA A 21 28.79 2.68 5.24
N VAL A 22 28.13 1.59 4.83
CA VAL A 22 28.35 0.99 3.51
C VAL A 22 27.88 1.91 2.38
N LEU A 23 26.69 2.50 2.49
CA LEU A 23 26.18 3.43 1.49
C LEU A 23 27.06 4.69 1.40
N GLY A 24 27.38 5.32 2.54
CA GLY A 24 28.22 6.52 2.57
C GLY A 24 29.63 6.27 2.03
N GLN A 25 30.26 5.15 2.37
CA GLN A 25 31.60 4.82 1.88
C GLN A 25 31.63 4.51 0.38
N ARG A 26 30.59 3.84 -0.15
CA ARG A 26 30.61 3.30 -1.51
C ARG A 26 29.99 4.22 -2.55
N LEU A 27 28.97 5.00 -2.17
CA LEU A 27 28.36 5.99 -3.05
C LEU A 27 29.02 7.38 -2.91
N GLY A 28 29.61 7.69 -1.75
CA GLY A 28 30.23 9.00 -1.51
C GLY A 28 29.23 10.13 -1.79
N ASP A 29 29.62 11.06 -2.66
CA ASP A 29 28.79 12.20 -3.06
C ASP A 29 27.51 11.78 -3.81
N GLY A 30 27.48 10.57 -4.40
CA GLY A 30 26.30 10.01 -5.05
C GLY A 30 25.17 9.61 -4.09
N LEU A 31 25.44 9.55 -2.78
CA LEU A 31 24.40 9.45 -1.74
C LEU A 31 24.04 10.85 -1.27
N ARG A 32 22.86 11.31 -1.67
CA ARG A 32 22.37 12.67 -1.41
C ARG A 32 21.73 12.81 -0.04
N ALA A 33 21.00 11.79 0.39
CA ALA A 33 20.44 11.70 1.73
C ALA A 33 20.13 10.26 2.12
N LEU A 34 20.12 9.97 3.42
CA LEU A 34 19.61 8.73 3.98
C LEU A 34 18.69 9.02 5.16
N TYR A 35 17.46 8.53 5.11
CA TYR A 35 16.47 8.68 6.18
C TYR A 35 16.12 7.36 6.83
N LEU A 36 15.95 7.37 8.15
CA LEU A 36 15.25 6.34 8.92
C LEU A 36 13.81 6.77 9.16
N TYR A 37 12.85 5.85 8.95
CA TYR A 37 11.45 6.14 9.20
C TYR A 37 10.63 4.92 9.69
N GLY A 38 9.39 5.19 10.08
CA GLY A 38 8.45 4.17 10.54
C GLY A 38 8.68 3.75 11.99
N SER A 39 8.36 2.50 12.33
CA SER A 39 8.22 2.09 13.73
C SER A 39 9.50 2.22 14.58
N LEU A 40 10.68 2.16 13.98
CA LEU A 40 11.94 2.33 14.69
C LEU A 40 12.16 3.79 15.11
N SER A 41 11.93 4.75 14.21
CA SER A 41 12.08 6.18 14.52
C SER A 41 11.00 6.68 15.48
N THR A 42 9.77 6.13 15.40
CA THR A 42 8.67 6.51 16.31
C THR A 42 8.67 5.79 17.65
N GLY A 43 9.59 4.86 17.87
CA GLY A 43 9.70 4.14 19.14
C GLY A 43 8.62 3.08 19.38
N ILE A 44 7.91 2.60 18.36
CA ILE A 44 6.97 1.47 18.47
C ILE A 44 7.46 0.19 17.79
N TYR A 45 8.77 0.12 17.49
CA TYR A 45 9.41 -1.04 16.87
C TYR A 45 9.28 -2.31 17.73
N GLN A 46 8.87 -3.40 17.08
CA GLN A 46 8.81 -4.74 17.68
C GLN A 46 9.70 -5.71 16.89
N ALA A 47 10.75 -6.22 17.51
CA ALA A 47 11.67 -7.16 16.88
C ALA A 47 10.95 -8.41 16.35
N GLY A 48 11.27 -8.80 15.11
CA GLY A 48 10.64 -9.92 14.41
C GLY A 48 9.22 -9.65 13.93
N GLN A 49 8.69 -8.44 14.09
CA GLN A 49 7.38 -8.02 13.56
C GLN A 49 7.42 -6.73 12.76
N SER A 50 8.28 -5.80 13.15
CA SER A 50 8.52 -4.53 12.48
C SER A 50 9.67 -4.65 11.49
N ASP A 51 9.53 -3.97 10.36
CA ASP A 51 10.61 -3.74 9.41
C ASP A 51 11.44 -2.53 9.87
N VAL A 52 12.70 -2.48 9.43
CA VAL A 52 13.55 -1.28 9.56
C VAL A 52 13.49 -0.54 8.24
N ASN A 53 12.76 0.59 8.20
CA ASN A 53 12.53 1.31 6.95
C ASN A 53 13.56 2.40 6.75
N LEU A 54 14.29 2.31 5.65
CA LEU A 54 15.27 3.29 5.21
C LEU A 54 14.85 3.85 3.85
N LEU A 55 15.15 5.12 3.60
CA LEU A 55 15.01 5.77 2.30
C LEU A 55 16.37 6.38 1.93
N ALA A 56 16.99 5.87 0.87
CA ALA A 56 18.19 6.45 0.28
C ALA A 56 17.80 7.30 -0.92
N ILE A 57 18.24 8.56 -0.91
CA ILE A 57 18.16 9.47 -2.04
C ILE A 57 19.52 9.49 -2.72
N ILE A 58 19.55 9.15 -3.99
CA ILE A 58 20.76 9.04 -4.81
C ILE A 58 20.76 10.07 -5.94
N ASP A 59 21.94 10.36 -6.48
CA ASP A 59 22.06 11.14 -7.71
C ASP A 59 21.45 10.40 -8.92
N GLU A 60 21.02 11.17 -9.92
CA GLU A 60 20.33 10.68 -11.12
C GLU A 60 21.22 9.80 -12.02
N ASP A 61 22.55 9.86 -11.87
CA ASP A 61 23.52 9.08 -12.62
C ASP A 61 23.96 7.78 -11.91
N VAL A 62 23.45 7.51 -10.71
CA VAL A 62 23.76 6.28 -9.96
C VAL A 62 22.97 5.09 -10.52
N ASP A 63 23.68 4.06 -10.96
CA ASP A 63 23.11 2.82 -11.52
C ASP A 63 22.53 1.91 -10.42
N LEU A 64 21.36 1.31 -10.68
CA LEU A 64 20.75 0.30 -9.81
C LEU A 64 21.64 -0.92 -9.61
N LEU A 65 22.48 -1.27 -10.59
CA LEU A 65 23.48 -2.33 -10.49
C LEU A 65 24.52 -2.03 -9.40
N ASP A 66 24.98 -0.78 -9.30
CA ASP A 66 25.91 -0.34 -8.26
C ASP A 66 25.25 -0.45 -6.90
N ILE A 67 24.01 0.02 -6.78
CA ILE A 67 23.23 -0.06 -5.54
C ILE A 67 23.05 -1.51 -5.09
N ARG A 68 22.71 -2.42 -6.01
CA ARG A 68 22.61 -3.85 -5.69
C ARG A 68 23.93 -4.41 -5.21
N THR A 69 25.03 -4.10 -5.90
CA THR A 69 26.38 -4.57 -5.54
C THR A 69 26.77 -4.10 -4.14
N ILE A 70 26.41 -2.87 -3.79
CA ILE A 70 26.70 -2.26 -2.49
C ILE A 70 25.83 -2.87 -1.38
N LEU A 71 24.53 -3.05 -1.63
CA LEU A 71 23.58 -3.47 -0.59
C LEU A 71 23.44 -4.98 -0.42
N MET A 72 23.77 -5.79 -1.43
CA MET A 72 23.61 -7.25 -1.37
C MET A 72 24.39 -7.92 -0.22
N PRO A 73 25.66 -7.57 0.07
CA PRO A 73 26.38 -8.13 1.21
C PRO A 73 25.71 -7.81 2.55
N VAL A 74 25.24 -6.56 2.71
CA VAL A 74 24.55 -6.10 3.91
C VAL A 74 23.18 -6.76 4.04
N TRP A 75 22.49 -6.96 2.92
CA TRP A 75 21.23 -7.68 2.89
C TRP A 75 21.40 -9.14 3.34
N GLN A 76 22.42 -9.84 2.86
CA GLN A 76 22.69 -11.24 3.26
C GLN A 76 22.93 -11.38 4.76
N GLU A 77 23.57 -10.40 5.40
CA GLU A 77 23.84 -10.40 6.84
C GLU A 77 22.62 -9.97 7.66
N TYR A 78 21.89 -8.94 7.22
CA TYR A 78 20.89 -8.25 8.04
C TYR A 78 19.44 -8.42 7.59
N ALA A 79 19.16 -9.18 6.52
CA ALA A 79 17.79 -9.39 6.01
C ALA A 79 16.76 -9.80 7.09
N PRO A 80 17.05 -10.67 8.08
CA PRO A 80 16.08 -11.02 9.12
C PRO A 80 15.65 -9.84 10.00
N ILE A 81 16.53 -8.84 10.15
CA ILE A 81 16.26 -7.61 10.92
C ILE A 81 15.61 -6.56 10.01
N LEU A 82 16.15 -6.35 8.81
CA LEU A 82 15.64 -5.37 7.86
C LEU A 82 14.22 -5.71 7.40
N ARG A 83 14.01 -6.96 7.00
CA ARG A 83 12.80 -7.54 6.38
C ARG A 83 12.39 -6.90 5.05
N LYS A 84 12.74 -5.64 4.83
CA LYS A 84 12.59 -4.89 3.58
C LYS A 84 13.88 -4.14 3.28
N ALA A 85 14.30 -4.12 2.01
CA ALA A 85 15.45 -3.33 1.61
C ALA A 85 15.13 -1.83 1.68
N PRO A 86 16.13 -0.93 1.71
CA PRO A 86 15.88 0.50 1.62
C PRO A 86 15.04 0.85 0.40
N LEU A 87 14.18 1.86 0.55
CA LEU A 87 13.63 2.58 -0.60
C LEU A 87 14.78 3.30 -1.29
N ILE A 88 14.79 3.26 -2.61
CA ILE A 88 15.79 3.93 -3.44
C ILE A 88 15.05 4.92 -4.33
N ALA A 89 15.46 6.18 -4.31
CA ALA A 89 14.86 7.22 -5.13
C ALA A 89 15.92 8.23 -5.58
N THR A 90 15.66 8.86 -6.71
CA THR A 90 16.27 10.16 -7.06
C THR A 90 15.42 11.27 -6.48
N GLU A 91 15.94 12.50 -6.40
CA GLU A 91 15.18 13.64 -5.87
C GLU A 91 13.88 13.87 -6.68
N THR A 92 13.97 13.76 -8.01
CA THR A 92 12.82 13.92 -8.93
C THR A 92 11.74 12.85 -8.69
N SER A 93 12.15 11.59 -8.60
CA SER A 93 11.22 10.47 -8.39
C SER A 93 10.64 10.46 -6.97
N LEU A 94 11.40 10.89 -5.95
CA LEU A 94 10.92 11.07 -4.60
C LEU A 94 9.85 12.16 -4.52
N ASN A 95 10.11 13.35 -5.08
CA ASN A 95 9.17 14.47 -5.03
C ASN A 95 7.80 14.10 -5.65
N ARG A 96 7.81 13.38 -6.77
CA ARG A 96 6.59 12.81 -7.36
C ARG A 96 5.94 11.80 -6.45
N HIS A 97 6.71 10.84 -5.92
CA HIS A 97 6.17 9.81 -5.03
C HIS A 97 5.52 10.40 -3.78
N LEU A 98 6.11 11.43 -3.17
CA LEU A 98 5.58 12.11 -1.99
C LEU A 98 4.34 12.94 -2.29
N THR A 99 4.27 13.56 -3.47
CA THR A 99 3.05 14.24 -3.96
C THR A 99 1.89 13.25 -4.12
N LEU A 100 2.20 12.04 -4.62
CA LEU A 100 1.21 10.96 -4.76
C LEU A 100 0.85 10.32 -3.41
N ASN A 101 1.76 10.35 -2.43
CA ASN A 101 1.61 9.69 -1.13
C ASN A 101 1.79 10.69 0.04
N PRO A 102 0.84 11.62 0.24
CA PRO A 102 0.98 12.71 1.22
C PRO A 102 1.15 12.21 2.67
N ILE A 103 0.58 11.04 3.00
CA ILE A 103 0.76 10.44 4.33
C ILE A 103 2.20 9.98 4.54
N LEU A 104 2.87 9.44 3.51
CA LEU A 104 4.29 9.09 3.62
C LEU A 104 5.14 10.37 3.78
N ALA A 105 4.84 11.40 2.99
CA ALA A 105 5.51 12.71 3.09
C ALA A 105 5.42 13.27 4.52
N HIS A 106 4.20 13.31 5.08
CA HIS A 106 4.00 13.73 6.46
C HIS A 106 4.72 12.84 7.47
N HIS A 107 4.72 11.51 7.30
CA HIS A 107 5.44 10.62 8.20
C HIS A 107 6.95 10.84 8.17
N LEU A 108 7.52 11.12 7.00
CA LEU A 108 8.94 11.46 6.85
C LEU A 108 9.27 12.80 7.51
N HIS A 109 8.41 13.82 7.38
CA HIS A 109 8.63 15.09 8.07
C HIS A 109 8.49 15.02 9.59
N THR A 110 7.45 14.36 10.07
CA THR A 110 7.11 14.36 11.50
C THR A 110 7.99 13.39 12.29
N ASN A 111 8.34 12.25 11.68
CA ASN A 111 8.97 11.14 12.38
C ASN A 111 10.21 10.59 11.66
N GLY A 112 10.61 11.16 10.52
CA GLY A 112 11.83 10.75 9.83
C GLY A 112 13.07 11.30 10.55
N GLU A 113 14.14 10.54 10.51
CA GLU A 113 15.44 10.94 11.03
C GLU A 113 16.42 10.97 9.85
N LEU A 114 16.99 12.15 9.56
CA LEU A 114 18.07 12.28 8.59
C LEU A 114 19.36 11.72 9.20
N LEU A 115 19.87 10.65 8.61
CA LEU A 115 21.04 9.93 9.08
C LEU A 115 22.34 10.39 8.38
N GLU A 116 22.26 10.74 7.10
CA GLU A 116 23.39 11.12 6.25
C GLU A 116 22.92 12.11 5.17
N GLY A 117 23.80 13.02 4.74
CA GLY A 117 23.52 13.97 3.64
C GLY A 117 22.78 15.23 4.08
N GLN A 118 22.01 15.81 3.16
CA GLN A 118 21.23 17.03 3.38
C GLN A 118 19.72 16.74 3.34
N ASP A 119 18.92 17.62 3.95
CA ASP A 119 17.47 17.46 3.92
C ASP A 119 16.91 17.81 2.54
N LEU A 120 16.36 16.81 1.84
CA LEU A 120 15.79 16.90 0.51
C LEU A 120 14.28 16.60 0.50
N LEU A 121 13.66 16.48 1.67
CA LEU A 121 12.21 16.36 1.71
C LEU A 121 11.57 17.68 1.24
N PRO A 122 10.48 17.62 0.46
CA PRO A 122 9.73 18.82 0.06
C PRO A 122 9.17 19.55 1.29
N GLY A 123 8.50 20.69 1.14
CA GLY A 123 7.87 21.36 2.30
C GLY A 123 6.86 20.46 3.04
N PRO A 124 6.56 20.73 4.32
CA PRO A 124 5.63 19.93 5.10
C PRO A 124 4.26 19.85 4.42
N VAL A 125 3.71 18.64 4.34
CA VAL A 125 2.41 18.37 3.71
C VAL A 125 1.34 18.25 4.80
N GLU A 126 0.33 19.10 4.70
CA GLU A 126 -0.88 18.99 5.52
C GLU A 126 -1.69 17.78 5.04
N ILE A 127 -2.01 16.87 5.96
CA ILE A 127 -2.80 15.68 5.61
C ILE A 127 -4.29 16.03 5.68
N ASP A 128 -5.01 15.80 4.58
CA ASP A 128 -6.47 15.70 4.60
C ASP A 128 -6.90 14.56 5.53
N PRO A 129 -7.66 14.84 6.62
CA PRO A 129 -8.14 13.82 7.54
C PRO A 129 -8.83 12.64 6.85
N LEU A 130 -9.59 12.89 5.79
CA LEU A 130 -10.28 11.83 5.04
C LEU A 130 -9.31 10.95 4.26
N GLU A 131 -8.21 11.51 3.76
CA GLU A 131 -7.17 10.72 3.11
C GLU A 131 -6.45 9.82 4.12
N ARG A 132 -6.20 10.32 5.34
CA ARG A 132 -5.67 9.51 6.47
C ARG A 132 -6.60 8.36 6.82
N ILE A 133 -7.87 8.66 7.09
CA ILE A 133 -8.89 7.67 7.47
C ILE A 133 -9.03 6.64 6.36
N SER A 134 -9.17 7.09 5.10
CA SER A 134 -9.31 6.21 3.94
C SER A 134 -8.13 5.25 3.79
N ARG A 135 -6.90 5.69 4.07
CA ARG A 135 -5.73 4.78 4.05
C ARG A 135 -5.88 3.67 5.09
N PHE A 136 -6.27 4.00 6.31
CA PHE A 136 -6.47 3.00 7.35
C PHE A 136 -7.65 2.08 7.05
N VAL A 137 -8.77 2.61 6.55
CA VAL A 137 -9.92 1.83 6.05
C VAL A 137 -9.47 0.85 4.96
N THR A 138 -8.76 1.34 3.94
CA THR A 138 -8.24 0.49 2.86
C THR A 138 -7.35 -0.64 3.39
N LEU A 139 -6.48 -0.34 4.35
CA LEU A 139 -5.65 -1.34 5.00
C LEU A 139 -6.48 -2.32 5.83
N ALA A 140 -7.47 -1.85 6.60
CA ALA A 140 -8.36 -2.68 7.39
C ALA A 140 -9.13 -3.68 6.50
N ILE A 141 -9.78 -3.18 5.44
CA ILE A 141 -10.48 -4.00 4.44
C ILE A 141 -9.54 -5.03 3.81
N ARG A 142 -8.30 -4.65 3.46
CA ARG A 142 -7.31 -5.59 2.89
C ARG A 142 -6.82 -6.62 3.90
N THR A 143 -6.64 -6.24 5.15
CA THR A 143 -6.14 -7.11 6.21
C THR A 143 -7.20 -7.98 6.86
N SER A 144 -8.48 -7.67 6.64
CA SER A 144 -9.61 -8.50 7.09
C SER A 144 -9.59 -9.92 6.51
N LEU A 145 -8.84 -10.15 5.42
CA LEU A 145 -8.49 -11.50 4.93
C LEU A 145 -7.94 -12.43 6.05
N ALA A 146 -7.35 -11.87 7.11
CA ALA A 146 -6.82 -12.64 8.25
C ALA A 146 -7.90 -13.32 9.11
N VAL A 147 -9.18 -12.95 8.99
CA VAL A 147 -10.29 -13.56 9.75
C VAL A 147 -10.70 -14.95 9.21
N ALA A 148 -10.38 -15.22 7.94
CA ALA A 148 -10.67 -16.47 7.25
C ALA A 148 -9.38 -17.06 6.64
N PRO A 149 -8.37 -17.41 7.46
CA PRO A 149 -7.06 -17.83 6.97
C PRO A 149 -7.10 -19.15 6.19
N SER A 150 -8.13 -19.98 6.37
CA SER A 150 -8.34 -21.23 5.61
C SER A 150 -8.54 -21.01 4.11
N LEU A 151 -8.94 -19.80 3.69
CA LEU A 151 -9.06 -19.44 2.27
C LEU A 151 -7.72 -19.04 1.62
N LEU A 152 -6.66 -18.94 2.41
CA LEU A 152 -5.35 -18.44 2.01
C LEU A 152 -4.31 -19.56 2.06
N SER A 153 -3.23 -19.41 1.28
CA SER A 153 -2.03 -20.21 1.53
C SER A 153 -1.42 -19.83 2.87
N GLU A 154 -0.70 -20.75 3.51
CA GLU A 154 -0.07 -20.53 4.82
C GLU A 154 0.82 -19.28 4.84
N LYS A 155 1.67 -19.12 3.81
CA LYS A 155 2.50 -17.93 3.61
C LYS A 155 1.65 -16.66 3.57
N LYS A 156 0.53 -16.70 2.84
CA LYS A 156 -0.33 -15.53 2.68
C LYS A 156 -1.08 -15.18 3.97
N ALA A 157 -1.57 -16.18 4.69
CA ALA A 157 -2.20 -15.99 5.99
C ALA A 157 -1.24 -15.34 7.00
N TYR A 158 0.02 -15.80 7.04
CA TYR A 158 1.06 -15.20 7.87
C TYR A 158 1.33 -13.73 7.49
N GLU A 159 1.50 -13.45 6.19
CA GLU A 159 1.71 -12.08 5.69
C GLU A 159 0.57 -11.12 6.07
N VAL A 160 -0.68 -11.53 5.84
CA VAL A 160 -1.85 -10.70 6.10
C VAL A 160 -2.02 -10.46 7.60
N THR A 161 -1.81 -11.48 8.43
CA THR A 161 -1.83 -11.34 9.90
C THR A 161 -0.75 -10.37 10.38
N GLY A 162 0.46 -10.46 9.83
CA GLY A 162 1.54 -9.50 10.12
C GLY A 162 1.16 -8.06 9.74
N LYS A 163 0.50 -7.88 8.60
CA LYS A 163 -0.02 -6.57 8.16
C LYS A 163 -1.13 -6.05 9.06
N LEU A 164 -2.05 -6.88 9.53
CA LEU A 164 -3.09 -6.49 10.49
C LEU A 164 -2.48 -6.01 11.81
N LYS A 165 -1.48 -6.73 12.33
CA LYS A 165 -0.73 -6.30 13.52
C LYS A 165 0.00 -4.98 13.30
N SER A 166 0.58 -4.79 12.12
CA SER A 166 1.20 -3.52 11.75
C SER A 166 0.18 -2.38 11.67
N LEU A 167 -0.99 -2.63 11.10
CA LEU A 167 -2.10 -1.68 11.03
C LEU A 167 -2.53 -1.25 12.44
N TYR A 168 -2.81 -2.22 13.32
CA TYR A 168 -3.18 -1.97 14.71
C TYR A 168 -2.14 -1.09 15.43
N ARG A 169 -0.85 -1.41 15.28
CA ARG A 169 0.24 -0.62 15.87
C ARG A 169 0.29 0.81 15.36
N GLN A 170 0.13 0.99 14.04
CA GLN A 170 0.16 2.30 13.42
C GLN A 170 -1.04 3.14 13.83
N TYR A 171 -2.22 2.52 13.91
CA TYR A 171 -3.45 3.20 14.27
C TYR A 171 -3.47 3.66 15.73
N TYR A 172 -3.13 2.77 16.67
CA TYR A 172 -3.17 3.08 18.11
C TYR A 172 -1.85 3.58 18.70
N ALA A 173 -0.80 3.73 17.87
CA ALA A 173 0.55 4.10 18.30
C ALA A 173 1.08 3.26 19.49
N ARG A 174 0.71 1.97 19.56
CA ARG A 174 1.10 1.06 20.64
C ARG A 174 1.43 -0.35 20.14
N PRO A 175 2.25 -1.13 20.85
CA PRO A 175 2.56 -2.51 20.48
C PRO A 175 1.32 -3.41 20.38
N ALA A 176 1.34 -4.37 19.45
CA ALA A 176 0.36 -5.46 19.41
C ALA A 176 0.91 -6.67 20.17
N ASP A 177 0.07 -7.44 20.89
CA ASP A 177 0.51 -8.71 21.48
C ASP A 177 0.68 -9.76 20.36
N LYS A 178 1.67 -10.64 20.54
CA LYS A 178 1.86 -11.81 19.67
C LYS A 178 0.64 -12.72 19.72
N LYS A 179 -0.04 -12.82 20.86
CA LYS A 179 -1.16 -13.72 21.10
C LYS A 179 -2.52 -13.16 20.73
N ASP A 180 -2.61 -11.87 20.40
CA ASP A 180 -3.88 -11.26 20.02
C ASP A 180 -4.47 -11.98 18.80
N PRO A 181 -5.71 -12.51 18.90
CA PRO A 181 -6.39 -13.12 17.78
C PRO A 181 -6.60 -12.10 16.66
N PRO A 182 -6.41 -12.48 15.37
CA PRO A 182 -6.62 -11.56 14.26
C PRO A 182 -8.02 -10.92 14.25
N ILE A 183 -9.04 -11.67 14.63
CA ILE A 183 -10.43 -11.19 14.69
C ILE A 183 -10.61 -10.04 15.69
N GLU A 184 -10.00 -10.12 16.88
CA GLU A 184 -10.04 -9.09 17.92
C GLU A 184 -9.29 -7.83 17.48
N LEU A 185 -8.13 -8.01 16.83
CA LEU A 185 -7.36 -6.89 16.28
C LEU A 185 -8.15 -6.14 15.21
N LEU A 186 -8.82 -6.88 14.30
CA LEU A 186 -9.64 -6.27 13.27
C LEU A 186 -10.84 -5.54 13.88
N ALA A 187 -11.55 -6.18 14.81
CA ALA A 187 -12.70 -5.60 15.49
C ALA A 187 -12.35 -4.29 16.20
N SER A 188 -11.22 -4.25 16.92
CA SER A 188 -10.72 -3.02 17.55
C SER A 188 -10.43 -1.93 16.51
N VAL A 189 -9.68 -2.24 15.45
CA VAL A 189 -9.36 -1.25 14.40
C VAL A 189 -10.63 -0.71 13.74
N GLN A 190 -11.59 -1.58 13.44
CA GLN A 190 -12.87 -1.21 12.83
C GLN A 190 -13.71 -0.31 13.75
N GLN A 191 -13.80 -0.62 15.04
CA GLN A 191 -14.43 0.26 16.03
C GLN A 191 -13.78 1.65 16.02
N GLY A 192 -12.44 1.70 16.08
CA GLY A 192 -11.73 2.97 16.04
C GLY A 192 -12.01 3.78 14.77
N LEU A 193 -11.98 3.13 13.60
CA LEU A 193 -12.18 3.80 12.32
C LEU A 193 -13.60 4.33 12.15
N LEU A 194 -14.61 3.56 12.57
CA LEU A 194 -16.00 4.01 12.53
C LEU A 194 -16.22 5.20 13.48
N SER A 195 -15.64 5.21 14.68
CA SER A 195 -15.69 6.37 15.58
C SER A 195 -15.08 7.63 14.95
N GLU A 196 -14.01 7.51 14.17
CA GLU A 196 -13.47 8.66 13.43
C GLU A 196 -14.36 9.07 12.26
N LEU A 197 -15.05 8.11 11.63
CA LEU A 197 -15.90 8.34 10.46
C LEU A 197 -17.25 9.00 10.81
N GLU A 198 -17.72 8.89 12.05
CA GLU A 198 -18.93 9.57 12.56
C GLU A 198 -18.91 11.09 12.31
N ALA A 199 -17.73 11.70 12.26
CA ALA A 199 -17.57 13.12 11.93
C ALA A 199 -17.88 13.47 10.46
N TYR A 200 -18.13 12.47 9.61
CA TYR A 200 -18.31 12.61 8.16
C TYR A 200 -19.58 11.90 7.67
N PRO A 201 -20.77 12.40 8.04
CA PRO A 201 -22.06 11.79 7.71
C PRO A 201 -22.33 11.62 6.21
N GLN A 202 -21.65 12.38 5.34
CA GLN A 202 -21.82 12.30 3.88
C GLN A 202 -21.41 10.95 3.25
N PHE A 203 -20.66 10.12 3.98
CA PHE A 203 -20.30 8.77 3.52
C PHE A 203 -21.31 7.72 3.93
N TYR A 204 -22.12 7.99 4.96
CA TYR A 204 -23.13 7.04 5.43
C TYR A 204 -24.20 6.88 4.36
N PHE A 205 -24.56 5.63 4.12
CA PHE A 205 -25.56 5.29 3.13
C PHE A 205 -26.86 4.96 3.85
N ASP A 206 -27.91 5.72 3.55
CA ASP A 206 -29.22 5.47 4.16
C ASP A 206 -29.85 4.23 3.53
N ASP A 207 -29.91 3.15 4.30
CA ASP A 207 -30.41 1.85 3.85
C ASP A 207 -31.81 1.61 4.41
N HIS A 208 -32.81 1.72 3.53
CA HIS A 208 -34.20 1.39 3.85
C HIS A 208 -34.66 0.08 3.19
N GLU A 209 -33.85 -0.55 2.34
CA GLU A 209 -34.23 -1.76 1.61
C GLU A 209 -33.65 -3.01 2.28
N MET A 210 -34.50 -3.75 2.98
CA MET A 210 -34.13 -5.08 3.46
C MET A 210 -34.15 -6.08 2.31
N VAL A 211 -32.99 -6.68 2.02
CA VAL A 211 -32.83 -7.83 1.13
C VAL A 211 -32.62 -9.08 2.01
N ASP A 212 -33.20 -10.22 1.63
CA ASP A 212 -33.03 -11.48 2.37
C ASP A 212 -31.57 -11.90 2.44
N ALA A 213 -30.93 -11.65 3.58
CA ALA A 213 -29.50 -11.83 3.75
C ALA A 213 -29.09 -13.32 3.69
N PRO A 214 -27.88 -13.64 3.19
CA PRO A 214 -27.40 -15.02 3.11
C PRO A 214 -27.41 -15.72 4.47
N PRO A 215 -27.75 -17.03 4.53
CA PRO A 215 -27.72 -17.75 5.79
C PRO A 215 -26.30 -17.73 6.37
N LEU A 216 -26.16 -17.49 7.68
CA LEU A 216 -24.91 -17.23 8.45
C LEU A 216 -24.47 -15.76 8.54
N LEU A 217 -25.02 -14.86 7.71
CA LEU A 217 -24.70 -13.44 7.69
C LEU A 217 -26.00 -12.61 7.63
N ASN A 218 -26.81 -12.71 8.67
CA ASN A 218 -28.22 -12.31 8.66
C ASN A 218 -28.48 -10.79 8.50
N ASP A 219 -27.46 -9.95 8.64
CA ASP A 219 -27.54 -8.50 8.48
C ASP A 219 -26.66 -7.97 7.34
N LEU A 220 -26.08 -8.86 6.54
CA LEU A 220 -25.28 -8.47 5.39
C LEU A 220 -26.11 -7.63 4.41
N ARG A 221 -25.51 -6.55 3.90
CA ARG A 221 -26.19 -5.60 3.03
C ARG A 221 -25.80 -5.75 1.57
N ALA A 222 -24.53 -6.04 1.29
CA ALA A 222 -24.08 -6.25 -0.07
C ALA A 222 -22.91 -7.23 -0.16
N ILE A 223 -22.75 -7.79 -1.36
CA ILE A 223 -21.58 -8.59 -1.76
C ILE A 223 -21.03 -8.02 -3.05
N TYR A 224 -19.72 -7.76 -3.05
CA TYR A 224 -18.95 -7.46 -4.25
C TYR A 224 -17.89 -8.53 -4.49
N GLU A 225 -17.63 -8.80 -5.76
CA GLU A 225 -16.55 -9.66 -6.22
C GLU A 225 -15.41 -8.80 -6.75
N MET A 226 -14.17 -9.11 -6.35
CA MET A 226 -12.96 -8.49 -6.89
C MET A 226 -11.93 -9.58 -7.18
N GLY A 227 -11.92 -10.07 -8.42
CA GLY A 227 -11.13 -11.24 -8.80
C GLY A 227 -11.62 -12.48 -8.05
N ASN A 228 -10.73 -13.11 -7.27
CA ASN A 228 -11.09 -14.30 -6.48
C ASN A 228 -11.40 -14.00 -5.00
N ARG A 229 -11.88 -12.79 -4.70
CA ARG A 229 -12.19 -12.35 -3.33
C ARG A 229 -13.61 -11.83 -3.25
N LEU A 230 -14.24 -12.11 -2.11
CA LEU A 230 -15.51 -11.50 -1.72
C LEU A 230 -15.26 -10.30 -0.82
N ILE A 231 -15.99 -9.23 -1.06
CA ILE A 231 -16.10 -8.07 -0.17
C ILE A 231 -17.52 -8.11 0.40
N LEU A 232 -17.61 -8.34 1.70
CA LEU A 232 -18.84 -8.39 2.47
C LEU A 232 -19.09 -7.02 3.09
N VAL A 233 -20.22 -6.42 2.73
CA VAL A 233 -20.62 -5.09 3.20
C VAL A 233 -21.69 -5.24 4.27
N PHE A 234 -21.32 -4.90 5.49
CA PHE A 234 -22.21 -4.84 6.66
C PHE A 234 -22.88 -3.46 6.76
N PRO A 235 -23.97 -3.33 7.53
CA PRO A 235 -24.59 -2.04 7.75
C PRO A 235 -23.61 -1.10 8.46
N ASP A 236 -23.79 0.21 8.28
CA ASP A 236 -23.05 1.23 9.03
C ASP A 236 -23.54 1.23 10.50
N LEU A 237 -23.04 0.27 11.27
CA LEU A 237 -23.36 0.07 12.69
C LEU A 237 -22.62 1.08 13.57
N GLU A 238 -23.16 1.32 14.76
CA GLU A 238 -22.40 1.95 15.85
C GLU A 238 -21.08 1.22 16.08
N PRO A 239 -19.97 1.92 16.40
CA PRO A 239 -18.63 1.34 16.44
C PRO A 239 -18.52 0.05 17.27
N GLU A 240 -19.12 0.02 18.46
CA GLU A 240 -19.12 -1.14 19.36
C GLU A 240 -19.91 -2.32 18.76
N SER A 241 -21.02 -2.03 18.08
CA SER A 241 -21.86 -3.03 17.44
C SER A 241 -21.15 -3.66 16.24
N MET A 242 -20.33 -2.91 15.48
CA MET A 242 -19.52 -3.49 14.41
C MET A 242 -18.44 -4.43 14.98
N ALA A 243 -17.77 -4.06 16.07
CA ALA A 243 -16.80 -4.93 16.71
C ALA A 243 -17.43 -6.24 17.22
N GLU A 244 -18.60 -6.15 17.85
CA GLU A 244 -19.38 -7.33 18.27
C GLU A 244 -19.82 -8.18 17.07
N ARG A 245 -20.23 -7.55 15.96
CA ARG A 245 -20.58 -8.28 14.73
C ARG A 245 -19.40 -9.07 14.20
N ILE A 246 -18.23 -8.43 14.07
CA ILE A 246 -17.02 -9.11 13.55
C ILE A 246 -16.66 -10.32 14.42
N THR A 247 -16.73 -10.19 15.75
CA THR A 247 -16.33 -11.26 16.68
C THR A 247 -17.37 -12.37 16.83
N SER A 248 -18.66 -12.07 16.63
CA SER A 248 -19.75 -13.05 16.77
C SER A 248 -19.97 -13.94 15.54
N VAL A 249 -19.53 -13.53 14.35
CA VAL A 249 -19.68 -14.32 13.11
C VAL A 249 -18.78 -15.55 13.13
N ASN A 250 -19.35 -16.71 12.77
CA ASN A 250 -18.59 -17.95 12.57
C ASN A 250 -17.86 -17.93 11.21
N TRP A 251 -16.75 -17.20 11.14
CA TRP A 251 -15.94 -17.06 9.92
C TRP A 251 -15.47 -18.38 9.32
N PRO A 252 -15.08 -19.42 10.10
CA PRO A 252 -14.78 -20.74 9.54
C PRO A 252 -15.94 -21.32 8.72
N ALA A 253 -17.18 -21.25 9.23
CA ALA A 253 -18.34 -21.77 8.50
C ALA A 253 -18.66 -20.94 7.25
N VAL A 254 -18.44 -19.62 7.28
CA VAL A 254 -18.58 -18.75 6.10
C VAL A 254 -17.51 -19.10 5.06
N ALA A 255 -16.26 -19.28 5.50
CA ALA A 255 -15.14 -19.65 4.64
C ALA A 255 -15.39 -20.98 3.92
N ASP A 256 -15.84 -22.01 4.64
CA ASP A 256 -16.12 -23.33 4.06
C ASP A 256 -17.15 -23.27 2.93
N ARG A 257 -18.16 -22.38 3.05
CA ARG A 257 -19.19 -22.21 2.00
C ARG A 257 -18.68 -21.55 0.73
N VAL A 258 -17.65 -20.71 0.82
CA VAL A 258 -17.13 -19.93 -0.31
C VAL A 258 -15.81 -20.46 -0.87
N ALA A 259 -15.22 -21.47 -0.20
CA ALA A 259 -13.89 -21.99 -0.48
C ALA A 259 -13.71 -22.59 -1.88
N GLU A 260 -14.78 -23.01 -2.55
CA GLU A 260 -14.67 -23.56 -3.92
C GLU A 260 -14.29 -22.49 -4.94
N GLN A 261 -14.83 -21.28 -4.78
CA GLN A 261 -14.71 -20.19 -5.77
C GLN A 261 -13.75 -19.09 -5.32
N TYR A 262 -13.68 -18.83 -4.01
CA TYR A 262 -12.99 -17.68 -3.47
C TYR A 262 -11.74 -18.07 -2.66
N ARG A 263 -10.81 -17.13 -2.61
CA ARG A 263 -9.52 -17.23 -1.91
C ARG A 263 -9.34 -16.09 -0.90
N GLY A 264 -10.45 -15.54 -0.41
CA GLY A 264 -10.42 -14.46 0.56
C GLY A 264 -11.78 -13.83 0.79
N ILE A 265 -12.00 -13.42 2.04
CA ILE A 265 -13.14 -12.61 2.47
C ILE A 265 -12.61 -11.30 3.00
N GLN A 266 -13.18 -10.20 2.54
CA GLN A 266 -12.94 -8.86 3.05
C GLN A 266 -14.20 -8.34 3.73
N ILE A 267 -14.03 -7.61 4.83
CA ILE A 267 -15.11 -7.07 5.64
C ILE A 267 -15.04 -5.55 5.58
N THR A 268 -16.19 -4.90 5.41
CA THR A 268 -16.32 -3.44 5.41
C THR A 268 -17.77 -3.01 5.70
N THR A 269 -18.00 -1.71 5.83
CA THR A 269 -19.34 -1.09 5.77
C THR A 269 -19.52 -0.28 4.47
N ALA A 270 -20.72 0.23 4.22
CA ALA A 270 -20.99 1.04 3.04
C ALA A 270 -20.17 2.34 3.04
N ALA A 271 -20.10 3.03 4.19
CA ALA A 271 -19.34 4.27 4.34
C ALA A 271 -17.83 4.07 4.10
N GLU A 272 -17.26 3.03 4.70
CA GLU A 272 -15.87 2.64 4.50
C GLU A 272 -15.55 2.29 3.04
N LEU A 273 -16.44 1.52 2.39
CA LEU A 273 -16.26 1.11 1.00
C LEU A 273 -16.28 2.33 0.07
N ARG A 274 -17.23 3.26 0.25
CA ARG A 274 -17.28 4.52 -0.51
C ARG A 274 -16.01 5.34 -0.30
N LEU A 275 -15.56 5.48 0.95
CA LEU A 275 -14.33 6.21 1.28
C LEU A 275 -13.07 5.58 0.65
N MET A 276 -12.97 4.26 0.64
CA MET A 276 -11.88 3.53 -0.03
C MET A 276 -11.87 3.79 -1.54
N MET A 277 -13.05 3.76 -2.19
CA MET A 277 -13.18 3.98 -3.63
C MET A 277 -12.82 5.42 -4.02
N GLN A 278 -13.22 6.42 -3.23
CA GLN A 278 -12.97 7.83 -3.58
C GLN A 278 -11.52 8.30 -3.41
N PHE A 279 -10.72 7.66 -2.54
CA PHE A 279 -9.39 8.17 -2.18
C PHE A 279 -8.23 7.21 -2.47
N ASN A 280 -8.45 5.90 -2.42
CA ASN A 280 -7.36 4.91 -2.45
C ASN A 280 -7.47 3.85 -3.55
N THR A 281 -8.64 3.68 -4.15
CA THR A 281 -8.90 2.68 -5.20
C THR A 281 -9.76 3.25 -6.34
N SER A 282 -9.64 4.56 -6.56
CA SER A 282 -10.43 5.33 -7.53
C SER A 282 -10.33 4.80 -8.94
N ALA A 283 -9.14 4.39 -9.38
CA ALA A 283 -8.97 3.79 -10.69
C ALA A 283 -9.64 2.41 -10.76
N THR A 284 -9.65 1.66 -9.66
CA THR A 284 -10.26 0.33 -9.63
C THR A 284 -11.78 0.42 -9.80
N HIS A 285 -12.43 1.42 -9.19
CA HIS A 285 -13.85 1.70 -9.44
C HIS A 285 -14.08 2.24 -10.86
N TYR A 286 -13.29 3.22 -11.31
CA TYR A 286 -13.44 3.83 -12.64
C TYR A 286 -13.33 2.79 -13.77
N LEU A 287 -12.38 1.86 -13.64
CA LEU A 287 -12.15 0.77 -14.57
C LEU A 287 -13.11 -0.41 -14.36
N ARG A 288 -14.13 -0.28 -13.50
CA ARG A 288 -15.14 -1.31 -13.20
C ARG A 288 -14.53 -2.67 -12.85
N SER A 289 -13.50 -2.67 -12.01
CA SER A 289 -12.82 -3.90 -11.57
C SER A 289 -13.50 -4.58 -10.36
N TYR A 290 -14.77 -4.27 -10.12
CA TYR A 290 -15.62 -4.85 -9.08
C TYR A 290 -16.95 -5.24 -9.71
N ASP A 291 -17.43 -6.44 -9.37
CA ASP A 291 -18.75 -6.90 -9.78
C ASP A 291 -19.68 -6.87 -8.56
N HIS A 292 -20.79 -6.15 -8.66
CA HIS A 292 -21.85 -6.18 -7.66
C HIS A 292 -22.63 -7.49 -7.80
N ALA A 293 -22.44 -8.41 -6.84
CA ALA A 293 -22.98 -9.75 -6.93
C ALA A 293 -24.36 -9.88 -6.27
N TRP A 294 -24.60 -9.15 -5.17
CA TRP A 294 -25.84 -9.27 -4.40
C TRP A 294 -26.07 -8.06 -3.47
N GLY A 295 -27.34 -7.74 -3.21
CA GLY A 295 -27.77 -6.81 -2.17
C GLY A 295 -27.90 -5.35 -2.65
N MET A 296 -27.73 -4.41 -1.72
CA MET A 296 -27.71 -2.98 -2.05
C MET A 296 -26.42 -2.58 -2.77
N ASN A 297 -26.49 -1.55 -3.62
CA ASN A 297 -25.32 -1.04 -4.34
C ASN A 297 -24.90 0.36 -3.84
N PRO A 298 -24.16 0.46 -2.72
CA PRO A 298 -23.66 1.74 -2.20
C PRO A 298 -22.62 2.42 -3.10
N LEU A 299 -22.23 1.81 -4.22
CA LEU A 299 -21.29 2.39 -5.18
C LEU A 299 -21.99 2.89 -6.45
N ALA A 300 -23.31 2.79 -6.57
CA ALA A 300 -24.04 3.13 -7.79
C ALA A 300 -23.98 4.63 -8.15
N ASP A 301 -23.97 5.50 -7.14
CA ASP A 301 -24.03 6.96 -7.26
C ASP A 301 -22.69 7.65 -6.92
N ILE A 302 -21.64 6.87 -6.65
CA ILE A 302 -20.39 7.43 -6.16
C ILE A 302 -19.72 8.30 -7.23
N GLN A 303 -19.45 9.55 -6.88
CA GLN A 303 -18.71 10.45 -7.74
C GLN A 303 -17.22 10.40 -7.40
N ILE A 304 -16.40 10.07 -8.40
CA ILE A 304 -14.95 10.04 -8.27
C ILE A 304 -14.39 11.15 -9.16
N SER A 305 -13.58 12.03 -8.55
CA SER A 305 -12.90 13.08 -9.30
C SER A 305 -11.85 12.48 -10.24
N PRO A 306 -11.74 12.92 -11.50
CA PRO A 306 -10.74 12.39 -12.45
C PRO A 306 -9.29 12.46 -11.94
N TRP A 307 -8.92 13.53 -11.22
CA TRP A 307 -7.58 13.63 -10.64
C TRP A 307 -7.30 12.52 -9.61
N ARG A 308 -8.30 12.03 -8.86
CA ARG A 308 -8.13 10.89 -7.93
C ARG A 308 -7.90 9.58 -8.69
N VAL A 309 -8.51 9.41 -9.87
CA VAL A 309 -8.26 8.26 -10.76
C VAL A 309 -6.81 8.27 -11.23
N PHE A 310 -6.31 9.41 -11.73
CA PHE A 310 -4.93 9.53 -12.16
C PHE A 310 -3.92 9.43 -11.01
N GLN A 311 -4.25 9.96 -9.83
CA GLN A 311 -3.43 9.79 -8.63
C GLN A 311 -3.27 8.30 -8.27
N ASP A 312 -4.37 7.53 -8.26
CA ASP A 312 -4.34 6.08 -8.00
C ASP A 312 -3.53 5.33 -9.06
N LEU A 313 -3.72 5.67 -10.35
CA LEU A 313 -2.94 5.09 -11.45
C LEU A 313 -1.45 5.40 -11.35
N ALA A 314 -1.05 6.60 -10.90
CA ALA A 314 0.34 7.01 -10.72
C ALA A 314 1.00 6.38 -9.49
N ARG A 315 0.24 6.14 -8.40
CA ARG A 315 0.76 5.54 -7.16
C ARG A 315 1.37 4.16 -7.39
N TYR A 316 0.73 3.34 -8.22
CA TYR A 316 1.18 1.96 -8.46
C TYR A 316 2.58 1.87 -9.11
N PRO A 317 2.85 2.46 -10.29
CA PRO A 317 4.20 2.45 -10.87
C PRO A 317 5.22 3.15 -9.97
N SER A 318 4.83 4.21 -9.25
CA SER A 318 5.72 4.89 -8.30
C SER A 318 6.16 3.99 -7.14
N GLU A 319 5.24 3.23 -6.53
CA GLU A 319 5.55 2.23 -5.51
C GLU A 319 6.37 1.06 -6.09
N LEU A 320 6.16 0.70 -7.35
CA LEU A 320 7.01 -0.30 -7.99
C LEU A 320 8.45 0.22 -8.14
N LEU A 321 8.63 1.46 -8.57
CA LEU A 321 9.93 2.08 -8.83
C LEU A 321 10.75 2.26 -7.56
N LEU A 322 10.19 2.88 -6.51
CA LEU A 322 10.97 3.27 -5.32
C LEU A 322 11.15 2.13 -4.31
N SER A 323 10.24 1.15 -4.34
CA SER A 323 10.07 0.18 -3.25
C SER A 323 10.15 -1.25 -3.75
N THR A 324 9.26 -1.65 -4.66
CA THR A 324 9.15 -3.07 -5.05
C THR A 324 10.35 -3.54 -5.87
N LEU A 325 10.74 -2.79 -6.89
CA LEU A 325 11.85 -3.15 -7.78
C LEU A 325 13.19 -3.15 -7.04
N PRO A 326 13.59 -2.09 -6.30
CA PRO A 326 14.85 -2.10 -5.57
C PRO A 326 14.91 -3.23 -4.54
N HIS A 327 13.84 -3.41 -3.75
CA HIS A 327 13.79 -4.49 -2.78
C HIS A 327 13.91 -5.86 -3.42
N ALA A 328 13.13 -6.13 -4.48
CA ALA A 328 13.17 -7.42 -5.14
C ALA A 328 14.54 -7.66 -5.80
N TYR A 329 15.14 -6.64 -6.43
CA TYR A 329 16.42 -6.77 -7.09
C TYR A 329 17.58 -7.03 -6.11
N ILE A 330 17.59 -6.35 -4.96
CA ILE A 330 18.58 -6.56 -3.90
C ILE A 330 18.41 -7.92 -3.22
N SER A 331 17.17 -8.37 -3.03
CA SER A 331 16.87 -9.59 -2.25
C SER A 331 16.84 -10.89 -3.07
N THR A 332 16.78 -10.80 -4.40
CA THR A 332 16.73 -11.96 -5.29
C THR A 332 18.14 -12.46 -5.61
N ALA A 333 18.35 -13.78 -5.48
CA ALA A 333 19.59 -14.43 -5.87
C ALA A 333 19.82 -14.35 -7.39
N ASP A 334 21.07 -14.36 -7.84
CA ASP A 334 21.42 -14.20 -9.26
C ASP A 334 20.71 -15.22 -10.17
N ALA A 335 20.56 -16.47 -9.70
CA ALA A 335 19.90 -17.54 -10.45
C ALA A 335 18.41 -17.27 -10.73
N ASP A 336 17.76 -16.46 -9.89
CA ASP A 336 16.33 -16.17 -9.95
C ASP A 336 16.01 -14.81 -10.59
N LEU A 337 17.03 -14.02 -10.99
CA LEU A 337 16.83 -12.69 -11.59
C LEU A 337 16.00 -12.75 -12.88
N ALA A 338 16.08 -13.84 -13.64
CA ALA A 338 15.25 -14.02 -14.83
C ALA A 338 13.75 -14.11 -14.47
N MET A 339 13.41 -14.76 -13.36
CA MET A 339 12.04 -14.84 -12.85
C MET A 339 11.58 -13.47 -12.33
N LEU A 340 12.46 -12.74 -11.63
CA LEU A 340 12.16 -11.37 -11.20
C LEU A 340 11.81 -10.47 -12.38
N VAL A 341 12.61 -10.49 -13.45
CA VAL A 341 12.36 -9.69 -14.65
C VAL A 341 11.02 -10.10 -15.29
N HIS A 342 10.73 -11.38 -15.37
CA HIS A 342 9.43 -11.87 -15.83
C HIS A 342 8.26 -11.33 -14.99
N ASP A 343 8.38 -11.33 -13.66
CA ASP A 343 7.33 -10.85 -12.76
C ASP A 343 7.15 -9.33 -12.85
N LEU A 344 8.23 -8.57 -13.01
CA LEU A 344 8.19 -7.12 -13.25
C LEU A 344 7.58 -6.78 -14.61
N HIS A 345 7.88 -7.55 -15.66
CA HIS A 345 7.21 -7.42 -16.96
C HIS A 345 5.70 -7.63 -16.86
N ASN A 346 5.25 -8.63 -16.09
CA ASN A 346 3.82 -8.85 -15.87
C ASN A 346 3.15 -7.68 -15.15
N LYS A 347 3.85 -7.00 -14.25
CA LYS A 347 3.34 -5.78 -13.60
C LYS A 347 3.24 -4.62 -14.59
N LEU A 348 4.24 -4.42 -15.44
CA LEU A 348 4.20 -3.40 -16.51
C LEU A 348 3.09 -3.68 -17.52
N LEU A 349 2.89 -4.93 -17.91
CA LEU A 349 1.77 -5.33 -18.78
C LEU A 349 0.42 -4.96 -18.15
N ASN A 350 0.24 -5.21 -16.84
CA ASN A 350 -0.99 -4.81 -16.15
C ASN A 350 -1.19 -3.28 -16.12
N ILE A 351 -0.11 -2.49 -16.01
CA ILE A 351 -0.19 -1.02 -16.12
C ILE A 351 -0.64 -0.62 -17.52
N GLN A 352 -0.05 -1.21 -18.55
CA GLN A 352 -0.42 -0.95 -19.94
C GLN A 352 -1.88 -1.33 -20.23
N LEU A 353 -2.34 -2.51 -19.81
CA LEU A 353 -3.72 -2.95 -20.02
C LEU A 353 -4.73 -2.05 -19.31
N ARG A 354 -4.39 -1.55 -18.12
CA ARG A 354 -5.21 -0.55 -17.41
C ARG A 354 -5.27 0.76 -18.17
N ASN A 355 -4.15 1.23 -18.73
CA ASN A 355 -4.12 2.42 -19.57
C ASN A 355 -4.97 2.25 -20.83
N GLU A 356 -4.85 1.11 -21.52
CA GLU A 356 -5.65 0.81 -22.71
C GLU A 356 -7.15 0.82 -22.39
N LEU A 357 -7.55 0.27 -21.23
CA LEU A 357 -8.94 0.32 -20.78
C LEU A 357 -9.40 1.75 -20.46
N LEU A 358 -8.56 2.53 -19.77
CA LEU A 358 -8.82 3.94 -19.49
C LEU A 358 -9.04 4.73 -20.79
N CYS A 359 -8.11 4.63 -21.75
CA CYS A 359 -8.20 5.29 -23.04
C CYS A 359 -9.46 4.90 -23.82
N ARG A 360 -9.89 3.63 -23.76
CA ARG A 360 -11.15 3.17 -24.38
C ARG A 360 -12.39 3.76 -23.72
N ILE A 361 -12.40 3.86 -22.39
CA ILE A 361 -13.51 4.48 -21.64
C ILE A 361 -13.62 5.96 -22.01
N ASP A 362 -12.47 6.65 -22.05
CA ASP A 362 -12.39 8.10 -22.31
C ASP A 362 -12.43 8.45 -23.81
N GLN A 363 -12.42 7.43 -24.68
CA GLN A 363 -12.41 7.56 -26.14
C GLN A 363 -11.21 8.38 -26.67
N VAL A 364 -10.04 8.17 -26.08
CA VAL A 364 -8.77 8.80 -26.48
C VAL A 364 -7.77 7.77 -27.02
N GLU A 365 -6.74 8.24 -27.73
CA GLU A 365 -5.66 7.38 -28.23
C GLU A 365 -4.82 6.83 -27.07
N VAL A 366 -4.32 5.59 -27.25
CA VAL A 366 -3.46 4.95 -26.27
C VAL A 366 -2.05 5.54 -26.34
N THR A 367 -1.64 6.22 -25.28
CA THR A 367 -0.25 6.67 -25.10
C THR A 367 0.58 5.55 -24.46
N LEU A 368 1.75 5.27 -25.03
CA LEU A 368 2.70 4.26 -24.53
C LEU A 368 4.08 4.88 -24.31
N PRO A 369 4.94 4.26 -23.47
CA PRO A 369 6.34 4.65 -23.36
C PRO A 369 7.02 4.67 -24.75
N PRO A 370 7.93 5.64 -25.02
CA PRO A 370 8.47 5.85 -26.36
C PRO A 370 9.42 4.74 -26.83
N TYR A 371 10.06 4.03 -25.89
CA TYR A 371 11.01 2.97 -26.19
C TYR A 371 10.51 1.62 -25.66
N PRO A 372 10.58 0.53 -26.44
CA PRO A 372 10.19 -0.79 -25.95
C PRO A 372 11.19 -1.32 -24.90
N ILE A 373 10.72 -2.21 -24.04
CA ILE A 373 11.61 -2.92 -23.12
C ILE A 373 12.52 -3.86 -23.94
N PRO A 374 13.84 -3.93 -23.65
CA PRO A 374 14.75 -4.79 -24.37
C PRO A 374 14.36 -6.28 -24.32
N GLY A 375 14.73 -6.99 -25.39
CA GLY A 375 14.42 -8.40 -25.61
C GLY A 375 15.10 -9.36 -24.63
N ARG A 376 14.82 -10.66 -24.74
CA ARG A 376 15.42 -11.69 -23.86
C ARG A 376 16.90 -11.95 -24.13
N ASP A 377 17.39 -11.48 -25.26
CA ASP A 377 18.76 -11.53 -25.73
C ASP A 377 19.67 -10.50 -25.04
N GLU A 378 19.08 -9.49 -24.41
CA GLU A 378 19.82 -8.46 -23.67
C GLU A 378 20.11 -8.87 -22.21
N PRO A 379 21.22 -8.39 -21.62
CA PRO A 379 21.55 -8.60 -20.22
C PRO A 379 20.40 -8.25 -19.26
N LEU A 380 20.25 -9.05 -18.19
CA LEU A 380 19.18 -8.83 -17.20
C LEU A 380 19.26 -7.46 -16.51
N SER A 381 20.46 -6.93 -16.27
CA SER A 381 20.65 -5.58 -15.71
C SER A 381 20.06 -4.50 -16.60
N ILE A 382 20.41 -4.52 -17.90
CA ILE A 382 19.87 -3.57 -18.90
C ILE A 382 18.34 -3.63 -18.95
N ARG A 383 17.77 -4.83 -18.84
CA ARG A 383 16.30 -5.02 -18.80
C ARG A 383 15.68 -4.45 -17.52
N ILE A 384 16.35 -4.58 -16.37
CA ILE A 384 15.89 -4.01 -15.10
C ILE A 384 15.92 -2.48 -15.14
N ASP A 385 16.97 -1.89 -15.71
CA ASP A 385 17.06 -0.44 -15.87
C ASP A 385 15.97 0.09 -16.80
N ALA A 386 15.75 -0.58 -17.93
CA ALA A 386 14.65 -0.23 -18.83
C ALA A 386 13.27 -0.35 -18.16
N ILE A 387 13.05 -1.36 -17.30
CA ILE A 387 11.83 -1.47 -16.49
C ILE A 387 11.71 -0.29 -15.54
N ALA A 388 12.79 0.11 -14.87
CA ALA A 388 12.79 1.28 -13.98
C ALA A 388 12.44 2.57 -14.76
N SER A 389 13.04 2.78 -15.93
CA SER A 389 12.70 3.92 -16.81
C SER A 389 11.23 3.89 -17.26
N HIS A 390 10.66 2.72 -17.54
CA HIS A 390 9.24 2.58 -17.87
C HIS A 390 8.34 2.93 -16.70
N LEU A 391 8.66 2.45 -15.49
CA LEU A 391 7.91 2.79 -14.28
C LEU A 391 7.97 4.29 -14.00
N ASP A 392 9.13 4.91 -14.22
CA ASP A 392 9.28 6.36 -14.06
C ASP A 392 8.44 7.14 -15.07
N TRP A 393 8.47 6.72 -16.34
CA TRP A 393 7.65 7.32 -17.39
C TRP A 393 6.15 7.19 -17.10
N TRP A 394 5.67 6.02 -16.66
CA TRP A 394 4.27 5.82 -16.29
C TRP A 394 3.88 6.69 -15.10
N THR A 395 4.77 6.81 -14.11
CA THR A 395 4.56 7.68 -12.95
C THR A 395 4.43 9.13 -13.40
N GLU A 396 5.30 9.60 -14.30
CA GLU A 396 5.23 10.95 -14.86
C GLU A 396 3.93 11.18 -15.62
N TYR A 397 3.64 10.32 -16.59
CA TYR A 397 2.47 10.42 -17.47
C TYR A 397 1.17 10.62 -16.67
N TYR A 398 0.94 9.75 -15.67
CA TYR A 398 -0.25 9.86 -14.83
C TYR A 398 -0.19 11.05 -13.85
N SER A 399 1.00 11.43 -13.37
CA SER A 399 1.15 12.61 -12.51
C SER A 399 0.84 13.91 -13.26
N SER A 400 1.30 14.04 -14.51
CA SER A 400 0.97 15.19 -15.35
C SER A 400 -0.54 15.25 -15.64
N ALA A 401 -1.16 14.11 -15.99
CA ALA A 401 -2.61 14.02 -16.21
C ALA A 401 -3.41 14.34 -14.93
N MET A 402 -2.93 13.91 -13.76
CA MET A 402 -3.52 14.26 -12.46
C MET A 402 -3.50 15.78 -12.24
N LEU A 403 -2.37 16.45 -12.47
CA LEU A 403 -2.24 17.89 -12.29
C LEU A 403 -3.16 18.67 -13.25
N GLU A 404 -3.19 18.28 -14.53
CA GLU A 404 -4.09 18.90 -15.52
C GLU A 404 -5.57 18.72 -15.13
N ALA A 405 -5.96 17.52 -14.68
CA ALA A 405 -7.31 17.25 -14.21
C ALA A 405 -7.68 18.07 -12.96
N ARG A 406 -6.70 18.33 -12.09
CA ARG A 406 -6.90 19.11 -10.86
C ARG A 406 -7.08 20.60 -11.15
N GLU A 407 -6.35 21.15 -12.13
CA GLU A 407 -6.48 22.55 -12.54
C GLU A 407 -7.85 22.88 -13.16
N LYS A 408 -8.49 21.90 -13.79
CA LYS A 408 -9.83 22.04 -14.39
C LYS A 408 -10.96 22.01 -13.35
N LEU A 409 -10.69 21.70 -12.08
CA LEU A 409 -11.70 21.76 -11.04
C LEU A 409 -12.09 23.22 -10.77
N PRO A 410 -13.37 23.51 -10.48
CA PRO A 410 -13.78 24.83 -10.03
C PRO A 410 -12.92 25.23 -8.83
N GLN A 411 -12.14 26.30 -8.98
CA GLN A 411 -11.43 26.92 -7.86
C GLN A 411 -12.52 27.39 -6.90
N VAL A 412 -12.70 26.68 -5.78
CA VAL A 412 -13.54 27.18 -4.69
C VAL A 412 -12.82 28.40 -4.16
N THR A 413 -13.20 29.58 -4.64
CA THR A 413 -12.82 30.85 -4.02
C THR A 413 -13.31 30.78 -2.59
N LYS A 414 -12.38 30.61 -1.65
CA LYS A 414 -12.65 30.78 -0.22
C LYS A 414 -13.21 32.20 -0.06
N GLY A 415 -14.51 32.29 0.21
CA GLY A 415 -15.18 33.53 0.60
C GLY A 415 -14.85 33.92 2.03
#